data_AF-A0A852K7V0-F1
#
_entry.id   AF-A0A852K7V0-F1
#
_cell.length_a   1.000
_cell.length_b   1.000
_cell.length_c   1.000
_cell.angle_alpha   90.00
_cell.angle_beta   90.00
_cell.angle_gamma   90.00
#
_symmetry.space_group_name_H-M   'P 1'
#
loop_
_entity.id
_entity.type
_entity.pdbx_description
1 polymer ?
#
loop_
_entity_poly.entity_id
_entity_poly.type
_entity_poly.pdbx_seq_one_letter_code
_entity_poly.pdbx_strand_id
1 'polypeptide(L)'
;CDCCWECANLEGQICDLDNTNHFYGKCGEHLECRLDAGDLRHGEVPEPQCACLSHLALCGSDGKTYAQICRFLEAARAHPDANLTVAHEGPCESEPQITSPPYDTWNITGQDVIFGCEVFAYPMASIEWRKDGTEMLLPGDDPHISVQVRGVPRALKKT
;
A
#
# COMPACT_ATOMS: atom_id res chain seq x y z
N CYS A 1 -34.31 16.89 13.55
CA CYS A 1 -33.52 15.69 13.22
C CYS A 1 -32.14 16.18 12.85
N ASP A 2 -31.28 16.39 13.85
CA ASP A 2 -29.89 16.87 13.74
C ASP A 2 -29.28 17.00 15.16
N CYS A 3 -29.65 16.08 16.06
CA CYS A 3 -29.47 16.29 17.50
C CYS A 3 -28.94 15.05 18.25
N CYS A 4 -28.58 14.01 17.52
CA CYS A 4 -28.01 12.78 18.07
C CYS A 4 -26.79 12.38 17.24
N TRP A 5 -25.71 12.04 17.95
CA TRP A 5 -24.52 11.46 17.35
C TRP A 5 -24.84 10.01 16.97
N GLU A 6 -24.78 9.70 15.68
CA GLU A 6 -24.93 8.34 15.17
C GLU A 6 -23.56 7.81 14.72
N CYS A 7 -23.34 6.52 14.91
CA CYS A 7 -22.17 5.85 14.38
C CYS A 7 -22.31 5.74 12.86
N ALA A 8 -21.28 6.13 12.14
CA ALA A 8 -21.20 5.96 10.69
C ALA A 8 -20.57 4.61 10.33
N ASN A 9 -20.88 4.11 9.14
CA ASN A 9 -20.42 2.81 8.65
C ASN A 9 -18.91 2.81 8.34
N LEU A 10 -18.26 1.69 8.65
CA LEU A 10 -16.85 1.41 8.40
C LEU A 10 -16.62 0.91 6.97
N GLU A 11 -15.36 0.84 6.56
CA GLU A 11 -14.98 0.29 5.26
C GLU A 11 -15.51 -1.14 5.06
N GLY A 12 -16.13 -1.40 3.90
CA GLY A 12 -16.72 -2.68 3.53
C GLY A 12 -18.15 -2.91 4.05
N GLN A 13 -18.69 -2.03 4.90
CA GLN A 13 -20.08 -2.12 5.33
C GLN A 13 -21.04 -1.56 4.28
N ILE A 14 -22.24 -2.14 4.21
CA ILE A 14 -23.31 -1.68 3.31
C ILE A 14 -23.75 -0.27 3.69
N CYS A 15 -24.04 0.57 2.70
CA CYS A 15 -24.41 1.97 2.91
C CYS A 15 -25.53 2.41 1.96
N ASP A 16 -26.21 3.51 2.32
CA ASP A 16 -27.21 4.10 1.42
C ASP A 16 -26.53 5.06 0.42
N LEU A 17 -26.73 4.83 -0.88
CA LEU A 17 -26.19 5.69 -1.96
C LEU A 17 -26.86 7.06 -2.01
N ASP A 18 -28.17 7.09 -1.75
CA ASP A 18 -28.98 8.31 -1.75
C ASP A 18 -29.18 8.81 -0.32
N ASN A 19 -29.02 10.12 -0.13
CA ASN A 19 -29.21 10.79 1.16
C ASN A 19 -30.70 10.87 1.61
N THR A 20 -31.61 10.24 0.88
CA THR A 20 -33.05 10.20 1.17
C THR A 20 -33.46 8.97 1.98
N ASN A 21 -32.68 7.90 1.90
CA ASN A 21 -32.88 6.68 2.69
C ASN A 21 -31.77 6.55 3.73
N HIS A 22 -32.14 6.10 4.92
CA HIS A 22 -31.25 5.84 6.04
C HIS A 22 -31.40 4.41 6.55
N PHE A 23 -31.62 3.45 5.64
CA PHE A 23 -31.86 2.07 6.02
C PHE A 23 -30.56 1.38 6.45
N TYR A 24 -29.50 1.55 5.67
CA TYR A 24 -28.16 1.01 5.96
C TYR A 24 -27.25 2.03 6.64
N GLY A 25 -27.55 3.33 6.54
CA GLY A 25 -26.79 4.41 7.14
C GLY A 25 -25.72 5.00 6.20
N LYS A 26 -24.98 5.99 6.72
CA LYS A 26 -23.95 6.72 5.97
C LYS A 26 -22.56 6.21 6.29
N CYS A 27 -21.67 6.27 5.31
CA CYS A 27 -20.25 6.02 5.53
C CYS A 27 -19.61 7.06 6.43
N GLY A 28 -18.58 6.64 7.18
CA GLY A 28 -17.79 7.51 8.02
C GLY A 28 -16.95 8.52 7.25
N GLU A 29 -16.28 9.39 8.01
CA GLU A 29 -15.31 10.34 7.45
C GLU A 29 -14.25 9.62 6.60
N HIS A 30 -13.87 10.23 5.47
CA HIS A 30 -12.94 9.67 4.47
C HIS A 30 -13.41 8.41 3.74
N LEU A 31 -14.68 8.01 3.89
CA LEU A 31 -15.29 6.92 3.15
C LEU A 31 -16.34 7.44 2.16
N GLU A 32 -16.51 6.74 1.04
CA GLU A 32 -17.55 6.99 0.04
C GLU A 32 -18.37 5.72 -0.17
N CYS A 33 -19.69 5.87 -0.29
CA CYS A 33 -20.58 4.76 -0.60
C CYS A 33 -20.54 4.48 -2.10
N ARG A 34 -20.07 3.29 -2.50
CA ARG A 34 -19.93 2.93 -3.92
C ARG A 34 -20.52 1.56 -4.26
N LEU A 35 -20.99 1.44 -5.49
CA LEU A 35 -21.41 0.17 -6.09
C LEU A 35 -20.27 -0.41 -6.92
N ASP A 36 -19.69 -1.51 -6.47
CA ASP A 36 -18.73 -2.27 -7.27
C ASP A 36 -19.47 -3.34 -8.09
N ALA A 37 -19.85 -2.99 -9.31
CA ALA A 37 -20.55 -3.89 -10.25
C ALA A 37 -19.61 -4.80 -11.07
N GLY A 38 -18.31 -4.82 -10.74
CA GLY A 38 -17.26 -5.43 -11.56
C GLY A 38 -17.23 -6.97 -11.58
N ASP A 39 -17.67 -7.61 -10.49
CA ASP A 39 -17.52 -9.08 -10.30
C ASP A 39 -18.85 -9.85 -10.27
N LEU A 40 -19.97 -9.21 -10.61
CA LEU A 40 -21.29 -9.84 -10.44
C LEU A 40 -21.52 -10.95 -11.48
N ARG A 41 -21.94 -12.11 -10.98
CA ARG A 41 -22.52 -13.15 -11.83
C ARG A 41 -23.93 -12.73 -12.26
N HIS A 42 -24.39 -13.28 -13.39
CA HIS A 42 -25.75 -13.03 -13.89
C HIS A 42 -26.80 -13.32 -12.80
N GLY A 43 -27.46 -12.27 -12.30
CA GLY A 43 -28.53 -12.37 -11.30
C GLY A 43 -28.17 -11.86 -9.89
N GLU A 44 -26.93 -11.46 -9.63
CA GLU A 44 -26.56 -10.80 -8.36
C GLU A 44 -26.90 -9.30 -8.40
N VAL A 45 -27.52 -8.81 -7.33
CA VAL A 45 -27.76 -7.37 -7.12
C VAL A 45 -26.57 -6.83 -6.34
N PRO A 46 -25.81 -5.85 -6.87
CA PRO A 46 -24.67 -5.29 -6.15
C PRO A 46 -25.15 -4.52 -4.93
N GLU A 47 -24.57 -4.84 -3.78
CA GLU A 47 -24.78 -4.08 -2.55
C GLU A 47 -23.72 -2.97 -2.45
N PRO A 48 -24.14 -1.70 -2.30
CA PRO A 48 -23.20 -0.60 -2.17
C PRO A 48 -22.46 -0.67 -0.85
N GLN A 49 -21.14 -0.46 -0.86
CA GLN A 49 -20.29 -0.54 0.32
C GLN A 49 -19.45 0.72 0.49
N CYS A 50 -19.11 1.03 1.74
CA CYS A 50 -18.20 2.10 2.07
C CYS A 50 -16.77 1.75 1.65
N ALA A 51 -16.15 2.58 0.82
CA ALA A 51 -14.77 2.44 0.40
C ALA A 51 -13.94 3.66 0.79
N CYS A 52 -12.68 3.45 1.17
CA CYS A 52 -11.80 4.55 1.54
C CYS A 52 -11.47 5.43 0.34
N LEU A 53 -11.59 6.76 0.52
CA LEU A 53 -11.30 7.74 -0.51
C LEU A 53 -9.81 7.82 -0.87
N SER A 54 -8.92 7.36 0.01
CA SER A 54 -7.48 7.43 -0.18
C SER A 54 -6.83 6.10 0.19
N HIS A 55 -6.03 5.55 -0.71
CA HIS A 55 -5.19 4.36 -0.47
C HIS A 55 -3.73 4.74 -0.18
N LEU A 56 -3.46 6.01 0.16
CA LEU A 56 -2.12 6.45 0.52
C LEU A 56 -1.81 6.01 1.95
N ALA A 57 -0.75 5.22 2.09
CA ALA A 57 -0.27 4.79 3.38
C ALA A 57 0.31 5.97 4.18
N LEU A 58 0.30 5.84 5.51
CA LEU A 58 0.80 6.83 6.46
C LEU A 58 1.44 6.18 7.69
N CYS A 59 2.29 6.92 8.40
CA CYS A 59 2.93 6.46 9.62
C CYS A 59 2.26 7.08 10.84
N GLY A 60 1.80 6.26 11.77
CA GLY A 60 1.24 6.70 13.04
C GLY A 60 2.33 7.08 14.04
N SER A 61 1.96 7.86 15.06
CA SER A 61 2.83 8.21 16.18
C SER A 61 3.21 7.01 17.05
N ASP A 62 2.56 5.86 16.84
CA ASP A 62 2.88 4.57 17.44
C ASP A 62 3.93 3.77 16.63
N GLY A 63 4.48 4.36 15.56
CA GLY A 63 5.47 3.72 14.69
C GLY A 63 4.88 2.65 13.78
N LYS A 64 3.55 2.55 13.67
CA LYS A 64 2.90 1.61 12.75
C LYS A 64 2.55 2.26 11.44
N THR A 65 2.79 1.51 10.36
CA THR A 65 2.32 1.86 9.03
C THR A 65 0.85 1.49 8.90
N TYR A 66 0.03 2.47 8.56
CA TYR A 66 -1.36 2.26 8.18
C TYR A 66 -1.46 2.32 6.66
N ALA A 67 -2.07 1.29 6.05
CA ALA A 67 -2.18 1.20 4.59
C ALA A 67 -2.95 2.38 3.97
N GLN A 68 -3.84 3.00 4.75
CA GLN A 68 -4.66 4.14 4.36
C GLN A 68 -5.23 4.89 5.56
N ILE A 69 -5.74 6.10 5.32
CA ILE A 69 -6.30 6.97 6.37
C ILE A 69 -7.48 6.34 7.12
N CYS A 70 -8.34 5.57 6.45
CA CYS A 70 -9.49 4.96 7.10
C CYS A 70 -9.07 3.94 8.19
N ARG A 71 -8.00 3.17 7.96
CA ARG A 71 -7.45 2.23 8.94
C ARG A 71 -6.79 2.93 10.13
N PHE A 72 -6.16 4.07 9.88
CA PHE A 72 -5.61 4.91 10.93
C PHE A 72 -6.71 5.46 11.84
N LEU A 73 -7.78 6.01 11.25
CA LEU A 73 -8.91 6.56 12.00
C LEU A 73 -9.66 5.50 12.79
N GLU A 74 -9.85 4.30 12.21
CA GLU A 74 -10.39 3.14 12.93
C GLU A 74 -9.58 2.84 14.20
N ALA A 75 -8.24 2.75 14.08
CA ALA A 75 -7.37 2.47 15.22
C ALA A 75 -7.36 3.61 16.26
N ALA A 76 -7.34 4.87 15.81
CA ALA A 76 -7.38 6.04 16.68
C ALA A 76 -8.68 6.11 17.50
N ARG A 77 -9.82 5.77 16.87
CA ARG A 77 -11.14 5.77 17.51
C ARG A 77 -11.36 4.56 18.42
N ALA A 78 -10.77 3.40 18.08
CA ALA A 78 -10.83 2.22 18.94
C ALA A 78 -10.05 2.39 20.24
N HIS A 79 -8.99 3.21 20.23
CA HIS A 79 -8.13 3.46 21.39
C HIS A 79 -7.91 4.96 21.62
N PRO A 80 -8.93 5.71 22.08
CA PRO A 80 -8.84 7.16 22.26
C PRO A 80 -7.76 7.55 23.28
N ASP A 81 -7.53 6.71 24.30
CA ASP A 81 -6.50 6.95 25.32
C ASP A 81 -5.06 6.88 24.78
N ALA A 82 -4.86 6.29 23.60
CA ALA A 82 -3.54 6.16 22.99
C ALA A 82 -3.03 7.47 22.35
N ASN A 83 -3.89 8.49 22.20
CA ASN A 83 -3.54 9.77 21.55
C ASN A 83 -2.81 9.59 20.21
N LEU A 84 -3.31 8.64 19.40
CA LEU A 84 -2.70 8.30 18.12
C LEU A 84 -2.82 9.48 17.14
N THR A 85 -1.68 9.96 16.66
CA THR A 85 -1.58 11.07 15.69
C THR A 85 -0.81 10.62 14.45
N VAL A 86 -0.95 11.36 13.34
CA VAL A 86 -0.17 11.08 12.12
C VAL A 86 1.24 11.65 12.34
N ALA A 87 2.25 10.78 12.28
CA ALA A 87 3.65 11.20 12.37
C ALA A 87 4.11 11.84 11.05
N HIS A 88 3.83 11.17 9.92
CA HIS A 88 4.08 11.70 8.58
C HIS A 88 3.30 10.90 7.51
N GLU A 89 3.23 11.46 6.30
CA GLU A 89 2.66 10.78 5.14
C GLU A 89 3.60 9.67 4.62
N GLY A 90 3.04 8.57 4.13
CA GLY A 90 3.76 7.35 3.75
C GLY A 90 3.95 6.32 4.87
N PRO A 91 4.23 5.04 4.56
CA PRO A 91 4.77 4.06 5.52
C PRO A 91 5.82 4.61 6.45
N CYS A 92 5.93 4.03 7.64
CA CYS A 92 7.04 4.27 8.55
C CYS A 92 8.35 3.77 7.93
N GLU A 93 9.46 4.35 8.39
CA GLU A 93 10.80 3.96 7.98
C GLU A 93 11.06 2.47 8.28
N SER A 94 11.59 1.75 7.31
CA SER A 94 11.91 0.34 7.44
C SER A 94 13.27 0.02 6.82
N GLU A 95 14.06 -0.76 7.53
CA GLU A 95 15.34 -1.25 7.03
C GLU A 95 15.16 -2.06 5.74
N PRO A 96 16.14 -2.04 4.82
CA PRO A 96 16.05 -2.80 3.58
C PRO A 96 15.99 -4.30 3.85
N GLN A 97 14.94 -4.95 3.36
CA GLN A 97 14.75 -6.39 3.44
C GLN A 97 14.64 -7.01 2.06
N ILE A 98 15.45 -8.04 1.81
CA ILE A 98 15.37 -8.82 0.57
C ILE A 98 14.11 -9.70 0.66
N THR A 99 13.07 -9.33 -0.08
CA THR A 99 11.81 -10.09 -0.16
C THR A 99 11.92 -11.26 -1.12
N SER A 100 12.71 -11.11 -2.19
CA SER A 100 13.02 -12.17 -3.14
C SER A 100 14.52 -12.18 -3.41
N PRO A 101 15.27 -13.15 -2.87
CA PRO A 101 16.71 -13.25 -3.10
C PRO A 101 17.00 -13.81 -4.51
N PRO A 102 18.20 -13.53 -5.05
CA PRO A 102 18.67 -14.21 -6.25
C PRO A 102 18.86 -15.71 -5.95
N TYR A 103 18.60 -16.55 -6.95
CA TYR A 103 18.72 -17.99 -6.86
C TYR A 103 19.75 -18.52 -7.86
N ASP A 104 20.35 -19.66 -7.51
CA ASP A 104 21.32 -20.33 -8.36
C ASP A 104 20.67 -20.78 -9.67
N THR A 105 21.26 -20.40 -10.79
CA THR A 105 20.78 -20.72 -12.13
C THR A 105 21.87 -21.41 -12.93
N TRP A 106 21.50 -22.52 -13.57
CA TRP A 106 22.38 -23.29 -14.45
C TRP A 106 21.96 -23.01 -15.89
N ASN A 107 22.89 -22.50 -16.70
CA ASN A 107 22.62 -22.26 -18.11
C ASN A 107 23.74 -22.81 -19.01
N ILE A 108 23.43 -23.01 -20.30
CA ILE A 108 24.43 -23.42 -21.28
C ILE A 108 25.37 -22.26 -21.61
N THR A 109 26.61 -22.58 -21.95
CA THR A 109 27.62 -21.58 -22.29
C THR A 109 27.18 -20.74 -23.49
N GLY A 110 27.26 -19.41 -23.35
CA GLY A 110 26.90 -18.44 -24.41
C GLY A 110 25.45 -17.94 -24.35
N GLN A 111 24.66 -18.34 -23.35
CA GLN A 111 23.35 -17.77 -23.08
C GLN A 111 23.39 -16.77 -21.92
N ASP A 112 22.45 -15.82 -21.93
CA ASP A 112 22.26 -14.85 -20.87
C ASP A 112 21.65 -15.49 -19.61
N VAL A 113 22.04 -15.00 -18.44
CA VAL A 113 21.47 -15.38 -17.15
C VAL A 113 20.98 -14.12 -16.45
N ILE A 114 19.78 -14.19 -15.89
CA ILE A 114 19.15 -13.06 -15.19
C ILE A 114 19.02 -13.41 -13.71
N PHE A 115 19.62 -12.59 -12.86
CA PHE A 115 19.44 -12.66 -11.41
C PHE A 115 18.46 -11.59 -10.97
N GLY A 116 17.33 -12.02 -10.41
CA GLY A 116 16.34 -11.12 -9.81
C GLY A 116 16.64 -10.91 -8.33
N CYS A 117 16.48 -9.68 -7.85
CA CYS A 117 16.45 -9.37 -6.43
C CYS A 117 15.33 -8.35 -6.20
N GLU A 118 14.42 -8.66 -5.28
CA GLU A 118 13.40 -7.73 -4.82
C GLU A 118 13.72 -7.35 -3.39
N VAL A 119 13.76 -6.04 -3.13
CA VAL A 119 14.05 -5.46 -1.83
C VAL A 119 12.93 -4.52 -1.46
N PHE A 120 12.40 -4.70 -0.25
CA PHE A 120 11.47 -3.77 0.36
C PHE A 120 12.22 -2.86 1.34
N ALA A 121 12.07 -1.55 1.18
CA ALA A 121 12.63 -0.55 2.09
C ALA A 121 11.80 0.73 2.00
N TYR A 122 11.72 1.46 3.11
CA TYR A 122 11.22 2.82 3.11
C TYR A 122 12.11 3.73 3.95
N PRO A 123 12.65 4.84 3.41
CA PRO A 123 12.62 5.24 2.00
C PRO A 123 13.35 4.22 1.09
N MET A 124 13.25 4.40 -0.23
CA MET A 124 13.88 3.50 -1.19
C MET A 124 15.37 3.30 -0.89
N ALA A 125 15.81 2.05 -0.80
CA ALA A 125 17.20 1.71 -0.52
C ALA A 125 18.09 1.86 -1.76
N SER A 126 19.39 2.08 -1.54
CA SER A 126 20.41 1.87 -2.56
C SER A 126 20.71 0.38 -2.68
N ILE A 127 20.72 -0.16 -3.90
CA ILE A 127 20.98 -1.58 -4.17
C ILE A 127 22.30 -1.69 -4.94
N GLU A 128 23.20 -2.54 -4.45
CA GLU A 128 24.50 -2.82 -5.06
C GLU A 128 24.60 -4.30 -5.41
N TRP A 129 25.10 -4.61 -6.61
CA TRP A 129 25.39 -5.98 -7.03
C TRP A 129 26.90 -6.23 -7.06
N ARG A 130 27.30 -7.41 -6.63
CA ARG A 130 28.70 -7.87 -6.55
C ARG A 130 28.82 -9.26 -7.16
N LYS A 131 29.94 -9.53 -7.83
CA LYS A 131 30.25 -10.84 -8.46
C LYS A 131 31.51 -11.45 -7.84
N ASP A 132 31.45 -12.73 -7.48
CA ASP A 132 32.60 -13.57 -7.08
C ASP A 132 33.53 -12.96 -6.00
N GLY A 133 32.96 -12.35 -4.96
CA GLY A 133 33.72 -11.79 -3.83
C GLY A 133 34.74 -10.70 -4.22
N THR A 134 34.73 -10.26 -5.47
CA THR A 134 35.61 -9.21 -6.00
C THR A 134 34.93 -7.87 -5.78
N GLU A 135 35.69 -6.83 -5.43
CA GLU A 135 35.19 -5.46 -5.21
C GLU A 135 34.70 -4.77 -6.51
N MET A 136 34.18 -5.52 -7.48
CA MET A 136 33.61 -4.95 -8.68
C MET A 136 32.14 -4.61 -8.40
N LEU A 137 31.89 -3.34 -8.08
CA LEU A 137 30.56 -2.76 -8.01
C LEU A 137 29.99 -2.65 -9.44
N LEU A 138 28.81 -3.21 -9.66
CA LEU A 138 28.08 -3.07 -10.92
C LEU A 138 27.17 -1.83 -10.86
N PRO A 139 26.92 -1.12 -11.99
CA PRO A 139 27.36 -1.41 -13.35
C PRO A 139 28.80 -0.96 -13.62
N GLY A 140 29.66 -1.89 -14.04
CA GLY A 140 31.03 -1.61 -14.48
C GLY A 140 31.15 -1.52 -16.01
N ASP A 141 32.38 -1.42 -16.52
CA ASP A 141 32.69 -1.36 -17.97
C ASP A 141 32.67 -2.73 -18.68
N ASP A 142 32.12 -3.78 -18.06
CA ASP A 142 32.02 -5.10 -18.69
C ASP A 142 30.85 -5.14 -19.68
N PRO A 143 31.09 -5.31 -20.99
CA PRO A 143 30.03 -5.32 -22.00
C PRO A 143 29.07 -6.53 -21.88
N HIS A 144 29.41 -7.54 -21.08
CA HIS A 144 28.59 -8.72 -20.85
C HIS A 144 27.71 -8.62 -19.60
N ILE A 145 27.79 -7.53 -18.83
CA ILE A 145 27.04 -7.36 -17.58
C ILE A 145 26.22 -6.08 -17.65
N SER A 146 24.93 -6.18 -17.33
CA SER A 146 24.05 -5.02 -17.18
C SER A 146 23.23 -5.14 -15.89
N VAL A 147 22.99 -4.01 -15.23
CA VAL A 147 22.17 -3.93 -14.02
C VAL A 147 21.06 -2.92 -14.24
N GLN A 148 19.83 -3.33 -13.94
CA GLN A 148 18.66 -2.47 -13.99
C GLN A 148 18.01 -2.44 -12.61
N VAL A 149 17.88 -1.24 -12.05
CA VAL A 149 17.11 -1.01 -10.82
C VAL A 149 15.76 -0.40 -11.21
N ARG A 150 14.67 -1.02 -10.75
CA ARG A 150 13.32 -0.50 -10.92
C ARG A 150 12.79 -0.12 -9.56
N GLY A 151 12.73 1.19 -9.28
CA GLY A 151 11.97 1.71 -8.15
C GLY A 151 10.52 1.93 -8.59
N VAL A 152 9.55 1.48 -7.79
CA VAL A 152 8.15 1.89 -8.00
C VAL A 152 8.06 3.36 -7.61
N PRO A 153 7.81 4.30 -8.54
CA PRO A 153 7.68 5.70 -8.18
C PRO A 153 6.48 5.83 -7.25
N ARG A 154 6.65 6.51 -6.12
CA ARG A 154 5.48 7.03 -5.42
C ARG A 154 4.73 7.94 -6.37
N ALA A 155 3.41 7.82 -6.40
CA ALA A 155 2.56 8.83 -7.00
C ALA A 155 2.79 10.14 -6.22
N LEU A 156 3.72 10.96 -6.70
CA LEU A 156 3.96 12.31 -6.24
C LEU A 156 2.68 13.10 -6.52
N LYS A 157 1.82 13.29 -5.51
CA LYS A 157 0.83 14.37 -5.59
C LYS A 157 1.59 15.68 -5.40
N LYS A 158 1.59 16.49 -6.45
CA LYS A 158 2.10 17.87 -6.46
C LYS A 158 1.41 18.70 -5.39
N THR A 159 2.21 19.59 -4.83
CA THR A 159 1.90 20.65 -3.86
C THR A 159 0.78 21.58 -4.34
#